data_AF-A0A268JK90-F1
#
_entry.id   AF-A0A268JK90-F1
#
_cell.length_a   1.000
_cell.length_b   1.000
_cell.length_c   1.000
_cell.angle_alpha   90.00
_cell.angle_beta   90.00
_cell.angle_gamma   90.00
#
_symmetry.space_group_name_H-M   'P 1'
#
loop_
_entity.id
_entity.type
_entity.pdbx_description
1 polymer ?
#
loop_
_entity_poly.entity_id
_entity_poly.type
_entity_poly.pdbx_seq_one_letter_code
_entity_poly.pdbx_strand_id
1 'polypeptide(L)' 'MKNILRTAVQQRRQYLIDKLLKIGVFKKEDRHLYEWTLSDLEREYEYMETNPVEGKVEQENQQLQ' A
#
# COMPACT_ATOMS: atom_id res chain seq x y z
N MET A 1 7.99 23.56 -17.53
CA MET A 1 7.30 22.88 -16.41
C MET A 1 6.37 21.79 -16.97
N LYS A 2 6.91 20.64 -17.40
CA LYS A 2 6.14 19.66 -18.21
C LYS A 2 5.79 18.34 -17.50
N ASN A 3 6.03 18.18 -16.21
CA ASN A 3 5.79 16.90 -15.53
C ASN A 3 5.14 17.01 -14.13
N ILE A 4 4.52 18.15 -13.78
CA ILE A 4 3.93 18.34 -12.44
C ILE A 4 2.93 17.23 -12.11
N LEU A 5 2.07 16.85 -13.06
CA LEU A 5 1.11 15.77 -12.88
C LEU A 5 1.78 14.41 -12.65
N ARG A 6 2.80 14.08 -13.45
CA ARG A 6 3.55 12.82 -13.29
C ARG A 6 4.29 12.78 -11.96
N THR A 7 4.88 13.89 -11.55
CA THR A 7 5.54 14.03 -10.25
C THR A 7 4.55 13.91 -9.10
N ALA A 8 3.39 14.55 -9.18
CA ALA A 8 2.35 14.46 -8.17
C ALA A 8 1.81 13.02 -8.03
N VAL A 9 1.59 12.33 -9.14
CA VAL A 9 1.19 10.92 -9.16
C VAL A 9 2.26 10.03 -8.52
N GLN A 10 3.53 10.23 -8.86
CA GLN A 10 4.64 9.48 -8.27
C GLN A 10 4.79 9.75 -6.76
N GLN A 11 4.67 11.01 -6.34
CA GLN A 11 4.71 11.38 -4.91
C GLN A 11 3.56 10.74 -4.14
N ARG A 12 2.34 10.79 -4.69
CA ARG A 12 1.16 10.17 -4.08
C ARG A 12 1.32 8.66 -3.95
N ARG A 13 1.86 8.01 -4.98
CA ARG A 13 2.18 6.57 -4.95
C ARG A 13 3.15 6.24 -3.82
N GLN A 14 4.26 6.97 -3.74
CA GLN A 14 5.28 6.75 -2.72
C GLN A 14 4.74 7.01 -1.30
N TYR A 15 3.89 8.02 -1.15
CA TYR A 15 3.23 8.35 0.12
C TYR A 15 2.31 7.23 0.60
N LEU A 16 1.50 6.65 -0.29
CA LEU A 16 0.61 5.54 0.05
C LEU A 16 1.39 4.27 0.41
N ILE A 17 2.46 3.97 -0.33
CA ILE A 17 3.35 2.84 -0.01
C ILE A 17 3.94 3.03 1.39
N ASP A 18 4.48 4.22 1.71
CA ASP A 18 5.04 4.50 3.04
C ASP A 18 4.00 4.36 4.16
N LYS A 19 2.77 4.82 3.92
CA LYS A 19 1.65 4.67 4.86
C LYS A 19 1.27 3.21 5.08
N LEU A 20 1.11 2.44 4.01
CA LEU A 20 0.76 1.01 4.08
C LEU A 20 1.87 0.22 4.78
N LEU A 21 3.14 0.51 4.48
CA LEU A 21 4.30 -0.07 5.17
C LEU A 21 4.28 0.26 6.68
N LYS A 22 3.95 1.50 7.06
CA LYS A 22 3.82 1.92 8.46
C LYS A 22 2.70 1.19 9.21
N ILE A 23 1.64 0.82 8.50
CA ILE A 23 0.51 0.03 9.06
C ILE A 23 0.88 -1.46 9.17
N GLY A 24 2.02 -1.88 8.59
CA GLY A 24 2.49 -3.27 8.60
C GLY A 24 2.09 -4.07 7.36
N VAL A 25 1.62 -3.40 6.32
CA VAL A 25 1.26 -4.00 5.04
C VAL A 25 2.49 -3.94 4.15
N PHE A 26 3.08 -5.09 3.84
CA PHE A 26 4.28 -5.17 2.99
C PHE A 26 3.99 -5.84 1.64
N LYS A 27 3.13 -6.86 1.68
CA LYS A 27 2.64 -7.62 0.54
C LYS A 27 1.25 -8.12 0.87
N LYS A 28 0.41 -8.25 -0.14
CA LYS A 28 -0.94 -8.82 -0.03
C LYS A 28 -1.13 -9.71 -1.26
N GLU A 29 -1.63 -10.94 -1.03
CA GLU A 29 -1.82 -11.95 -2.08
C GLU A 29 -0.54 -12.25 -2.89
N ASP A 30 0.60 -12.41 -2.21
CA ASP A 30 1.93 -12.63 -2.80
C ASP A 30 2.43 -11.55 -3.78
N ARG A 31 1.72 -10.44 -3.92
CA ARG A 31 2.16 -9.26 -4.70
C ARG A 31 2.73 -8.20 -3.78
N HIS A 32 3.90 -7.69 -4.16
CA HIS A 32 4.54 -6.59 -3.43
C HIS A 32 3.76 -5.28 -3.66
N LEU A 33 3.71 -4.40 -2.64
CA LEU A 33 3.13 -3.06 -2.80
C LEU A 33 3.74 -2.24 -3.96
N TYR A 34 4.98 -2.56 -4.35
CA TYR A 34 5.64 -1.94 -5.51
C TYR A 34 5.11 -2.41 -6.86
N GLU A 35 4.38 -3.52 -6.91
CA GLU A 35 3.69 -4.00 -8.11
C GLU A 35 2.26 -3.46 -8.19
N TRP A 36 1.77 -2.84 -7.12
CA TRP A 36 0.44 -2.28 -7.07
C TRP A 36 0.37 -0.97 -7.86
N THR A 37 -0.76 -0.76 -8.51
CA THR A 37 -1.07 0.51 -9.17
C THR A 37 -1.44 1.57 -8.13
N LEU A 38 -1.41 2.84 -8.51
CA LEU A 38 -1.79 3.93 -7.60
C LEU A 38 -3.21 3.71 -7.06
N SER A 39 -4.14 3.29 -7.92
CA SER A 39 -5.54 3.06 -7.54
C SER A 39 -5.69 1.89 -6.55
N ASP A 40 -4.89 0.84 -6.69
CA ASP A 40 -4.90 -0.27 -5.72
C ASP A 40 -4.41 0.20 -4.34
N LEU A 41 -3.33 0.99 -4.32
CA LEU A 41 -2.79 1.58 -3.09
C LEU A 41 -3.78 2.54 -2.43
N GLU A 42 -4.47 3.37 -3.23
CA GLU A 42 -5.51 4.28 -2.74
C GLU A 42 -6.69 3.51 -2.16
N ARG A 43 -7.16 2.46 -2.83
CA ARG A 43 -8.27 1.63 -2.34
C ARG A 43 -7.92 0.94 -1.02
N GLU A 44 -6.73 0.39 -0.90
CA GLU A 44 -6.29 -0.26 0.34
C GLU A 44 -6.13 0.75 1.47
N TYR A 45 -5.54 1.91 1.18
CA TYR A 45 -5.40 2.97 2.16
C TYR A 45 -6.76 3.50 2.61
N GLU A 46 -7.69 3.74 1.68
CA GLU A 46 -9.06 4.17 1.99
C GLU A 46 -9.79 3.10 2.80
N TYR A 47 -9.66 1.82 2.46
CA TYR A 47 -10.23 0.72 3.21
C TYR A 47 -9.72 0.69 4.66
N MET A 48 -8.42 0.92 4.86
CA MET A 48 -7.82 0.99 6.20
C MET A 48 -8.19 2.26 6.97
N GLU A 49 -8.39 3.37 6.27
CA GLU A 49 -8.78 4.65 6.88
C GLU A 49 -10.27 4.68 7.26
N THR A 50 -11.14 4.08 6.44
CA THR A 50 -12.60 4.04 6.67
C THR A 50 -13.07 2.89 7.55
N ASN A 51 -12.27 1.83 7.68
CA ASN A 51 -12.57 0.71 8.57
C ASN A 51 -11.45 0.53 9.60
N PRO A 52 -11.42 1.33 10.69
CA PRO A 52 -10.42 1.20 11.75
C PRO A 52 -10.53 -0.11 12.57
N VAL A 53 -11.43 -1.02 12.23
CA VAL A 53 -11.62 -2.30 12.92
C VAL A 53 -11.92 -3.38 11.86
N GLU A 54 -11.25 -4.52 11.99
CA GLU A 54 -11.44 -5.76 11.20
C GLU A 54 -10.60 -5.92 9.92
N GLY A 55 -9.30 -6.06 10.13
CA GLY A 55 -8.38 -6.57 9.13
C GLY A 55 -7.16 -7.19 9.78
N LYS A 56 -7.35 -8.20 10.65
CA LYS A 56 -6.27 -9.12 10.98
C LYS A 56 -5.86 -9.80 9.68
N VAL A 57 -4.91 -9.22 8.96
CA VAL A 57 -4.19 -9.97 7.94
C VAL A 57 -3.40 -11.00 8.72
N GLU A 58 -3.88 -12.24 8.68
CA GLU A 58 -3.15 -13.41 9.13
C GLU A 58 -1.78 -13.38 8.46
N GLN A 59 -0.78 -12.92 9.20
CA GLN A 59 0.61 -13.11 8.87
C GLN A 59 0.87 -14.60 9.04
N GLU A 60 0.65 -15.38 7.98
CA GLU A 60 1.26 -16.69 7.90
C GLU A 60 2.78 -16.49 8.00
N ASN A 61 3.30 -16.92 9.14
CA ASN A 61 4.70 -17.07 9.42
C ASN A 61 5.35 -17.89 8.30
N GLN A 62 5.98 -17.22 7.35
CA GLN A 62 7.04 -17.83 6.56
C GLN A 62 8.37 -17.43 7.17
N GLN A 63 8.63 -17.99 8.36
CA GLN A 63 9.97 -18.44 8.69
C GLN A 63 10.28 -19.59 7.73
N LEU A 64 11.08 -19.31 6.69
CA LEU A 64 11.82 -20.36 5.99
C LEU A 64 13.28 -20.17 6.35
N GLN A 65 13.84 -21.30 6.79
CA GLN A 65 15.10 -21.58 7.48
C GLN A 65 16.34 -20.88 6.93
#